data_AF-A0A5M9WZS6-F1
#
_entry.id   AF-A0A5M9WZS6-F1
#
_cell.length_a   1.000
_cell.length_b   1.000
_cell.length_c   1.000
_cell.angle_alpha   90.00
_cell.angle_beta   90.00
_cell.angle_gamma   90.00
#
_symmetry.space_group_name_H-M   'P 1'
#
loop_
_entity.id
_entity.type
_entity.pdbx_description
1 polymer ?
#
loop_
_entity_poly.entity_id
_entity_poly.type
_entity_poly.pdbx_seq_one_letter_code
_entity_poly.pdbx_strand_id
1 'polypeptide(L)'
;MAFCIDFKLICINDDIAIYAYGDCSEKLEGRFELNLGRLLSGEMSMDTDIKEVVRVTKPCLSDGEHQHKANRAFSKIYKHYVKTDTYLKEGGYYA
;
A
#
# COMPACT_ATOMS: atom_id res chain seq x y z
N MET A 1 -11.93 15.64 11.12
CA MET A 1 -12.26 15.06 9.81
C MET A 1 -11.86 13.60 9.90
N ALA A 2 -12.83 12.69 9.84
CA ALA A 2 -12.54 11.26 9.93
C ALA A 2 -11.92 10.81 8.60
N PHE A 3 -10.66 10.37 8.63
CA PHE A 3 -10.00 9.76 7.48
C PHE A 3 -10.24 8.26 7.56
N CYS A 4 -11.04 7.75 6.63
CA CYS A 4 -11.33 6.32 6.52
C CYS A 4 -10.69 5.80 5.24
N ILE A 5 -9.61 5.03 5.38
CA ILE A 5 -8.91 4.42 4.26
C ILE A 5 -9.03 2.90 4.42
N ASP A 6 -9.52 2.22 3.41
CA ASP A 6 -9.46 0.76 3.34
C ASP A 6 -8.45 0.33 2.27
N PHE A 7 -7.82 -0.81 2.51
CA PHE A 7 -6.99 -1.48 1.53
C PHE A 7 -7.19 -2.99 1.57
N LYS A 8 -7.03 -3.62 0.40
CA LYS A 8 -7.17 -5.05 0.22
C LYS A 8 -6.16 -5.58 -0.80
N LEU A 9 -5.53 -6.69 -0.47
CA LEU A 9 -4.67 -7.43 -1.37
C LEU A 9 -5.55 -8.05 -2.47
N ILE A 10 -5.22 -7.72 -3.72
CA ILE A 10 -5.87 -8.29 -4.90
C ILE A 10 -5.20 -9.61 -5.25
N CYS A 11 -3.89 -9.55 -5.55
CA CYS A 11 -3.09 -10.67 -6.00
C CYS A 11 -1.63 -10.46 -5.61
N ILE A 12 -0.86 -11.54 -5.55
CA ILE A 12 0.60 -11.52 -5.46
C ILE A 12 1.12 -12.15 -6.74
N ASN A 13 1.88 -11.41 -7.54
CA ASN A 13 2.54 -11.89 -8.74
C ASN A 13 4.04 -11.96 -8.47
N ASP A 14 4.59 -13.18 -8.44
CA ASP A 14 5.97 -13.49 -8.04
C ASP A 14 6.34 -12.90 -6.67
N ASP A 15 6.79 -11.65 -6.67
CA ASP A 15 7.28 -10.91 -5.50
C ASP A 15 6.58 -9.54 -5.34
N ILE A 16 5.62 -9.24 -6.22
CA ILE A 16 4.87 -7.98 -6.27
C ILE A 16 3.45 -8.24 -5.78
N ALA A 17 3.13 -7.70 -4.61
CA ALA A 17 1.79 -7.68 -4.05
C ALA A 17 1.00 -6.48 -4.58
N ILE A 18 -0.13 -6.74 -5.22
CA ILE A 18 -1.02 -5.71 -5.76
C ILE A 18 -2.12 -5.46 -4.74
N TYR A 19 -2.23 -4.22 -4.28
CA TYR A 19 -3.26 -3.77 -3.35
C TYR A 19 -4.21 -2.80 -4.04
N ALA A 20 -5.49 -2.93 -3.73
CA ALA A 20 -6.48 -1.90 -3.97
C ALA A 20 -6.69 -1.12 -2.69
N TYR A 21 -6.84 0.20 -2.79
CA TYR A 21 -7.07 1.08 -1.65
C TYR A 21 -8.01 2.23 -2.03
N GLY A 22 -8.70 2.78 -1.05
CA GLY A 22 -9.63 3.88 -1.26
C GLY A 22 -10.27 4.33 0.04
N ASP A 23 -11.30 5.15 -0.07
CA ASP A 23 -12.12 5.49 1.07
C ASP A 23 -13.03 4.31 1.45
N CYS A 24 -13.33 4.15 2.74
CA CYS A 24 -14.21 3.08 3.23
C CYS A 24 -15.64 3.16 2.65
N SER A 25 -16.01 4.32 2.10
CA SER A 25 -17.34 4.60 1.55
C SER A 25 -17.54 4.03 0.14
N GLU A 26 -17.09 2.79 -0.10
CA GLU A 26 -17.52 1.87 -1.19
C GLU A 26 -16.60 1.69 -2.41
N LYS A 27 -15.54 2.48 -2.62
CA LYS A 27 -14.67 2.27 -3.81
C LYS A 27 -13.17 2.31 -3.53
N LEU A 28 -12.56 1.13 -3.60
CA LEU A 28 -11.11 0.96 -3.71
C LEU A 28 -10.66 1.31 -5.15
N GLU A 29 -10.77 2.60 -5.52
CA GLU A 29 -10.42 3.08 -6.87
C GLU A 29 -8.92 3.13 -7.11
N GLY A 30 -8.16 3.34 -6.03
CA GLY A 30 -6.71 3.34 -6.05
C GLY A 30 -6.16 1.93 -6.14
N ARG A 31 -5.11 1.76 -6.93
CA ARG A 31 -4.30 0.55 -6.93
C ARG A 31 -2.86 0.94 -6.68
N PHE A 32 -2.18 0.19 -5.83
CA PHE A 32 -0.73 0.28 -5.70
C PHE A 32 -0.09 -1.09 -5.77
N GLU A 33 1.07 -1.13 -6.41
CA GLU A 33 1.94 -2.28 -6.43
C GLU A 33 2.95 -2.14 -5.30
N LEU A 34 3.27 -3.26 -4.67
CA LEU A 34 4.16 -3.32 -3.52
C LEU A 34 5.11 -4.51 -3.65
N ASN A 35 6.41 -4.25 -3.67
CA ASN A 35 7.42 -5.32 -3.63
C ASN A 35 8.14 -5.30 -2.28
N LEU A 36 7.67 -6.11 -1.33
CA LEU A 36 8.29 -6.20 0.00
C LEU A 36 9.54 -7.09 0.01
N GLY A 37 9.60 -8.12 -0.83
CA GLY A 37 10.76 -9.01 -0.85
C GLY A 37 12.02 -8.31 -1.32
N ARG A 38 11.95 -7.41 -2.31
CA ARG A 38 13.08 -6.53 -2.70
C ARG A 38 13.47 -5.52 -1.62
N LEU A 39 12.47 -4.98 -0.92
CA LEU A 39 12.67 -4.02 0.16
C LEU A 39 13.37 -4.64 1.37
N LEU A 40 13.06 -5.90 1.69
CA LEU A 40 13.64 -6.64 2.80
C LEU A 40 14.93 -7.36 2.43
N SER A 41 15.10 -7.76 1.16
CA SER A 41 16.36 -8.32 0.66
C SER A 41 17.47 -7.26 0.56
N GLY A 42 17.16 -5.98 0.80
CA GLY A 42 18.10 -4.87 0.69
C GLY A 42 18.44 -4.49 -0.76
N GLU A 43 17.69 -5.01 -1.73
CA GLU A 43 17.82 -4.66 -3.16
C GLU A 43 17.24 -3.26 -3.42
N MET A 44 16.21 -2.86 -2.65
CA MET A 44 15.77 -1.48 -2.52
C MET A 44 16.27 -0.90 -1.20
N SER A 45 16.87 0.30 -1.27
CA SER A 45 17.30 1.02 -0.08
C SER A 45 16.08 1.45 0.73
N MET A 46 16.16 1.47 2.06
CA MET A 46 15.09 2.07 2.89
C MET A 46 14.93 3.59 2.62
N ASP A 47 15.92 4.19 1.94
CA ASP A 47 15.92 5.58 1.46
C ASP A 47 15.21 5.74 0.10
N THR A 48 14.86 4.64 -0.56
CA THR A 48 14.11 4.67 -1.82
C THR A 48 12.77 5.37 -1.61
N ASP A 49 12.50 6.36 -2.45
CA ASP A 49 11.30 7.19 -2.34
C ASP A 49 10.07 6.28 -2.32
N ILE A 50 9.22 6.47 -1.31
CA ILE A 50 8.11 5.54 -1.03
C ILE A 50 7.14 5.42 -2.23
N LYS A 51 7.20 6.37 -3.16
CA LYS A 51 6.44 6.39 -4.42
C LYS A 51 6.95 5.37 -5.43
N GLU A 52 8.23 5.00 -5.37
CA GLU A 52 8.79 3.90 -6.17
C GLU A 52 8.42 2.54 -5.59
N VAL A 53 8.28 2.47 -4.26
CA VAL A 53 7.82 1.28 -3.53
C VAL A 53 6.31 1.09 -3.70
N VAL A 54 5.55 2.18 -3.64
CA VAL A 54 4.10 2.22 -3.68
C VAL A 54 3.68 2.91 -4.98
N ARG A 55 3.69 2.14 -6.07
CA ARG A 55 3.39 2.69 -7.38
C ARG A 55 1.89 2.80 -7.58
N VAL A 56 1.34 4.01 -7.47
CA VAL A 56 -0.09 4.26 -7.68
C VAL A 56 -0.40 4.17 -9.18
N THR A 57 -1.12 3.12 -9.60
CA THR A 57 -1.42 2.86 -11.02
C THR A 57 -2.71 3.51 -11.53
N LYS A 58 -3.52 4.11 -10.64
CA LYS A 58 -4.77 4.79 -11.02
C LYS A 58 -5.03 6.04 -10.17
N PRO A 59 -4.52 7.22 -10.59
CA PRO A 59 -4.90 8.49 -9.98
C PRO A 59 -6.18 9.00 -10.64
N CYS A 60 -7.35 8.72 -10.06
CA CYS A 60 -8.60 9.36 -10.49
C CYS A 60 -8.87 10.70 -9.78
N LEU A 61 -8.05 11.06 -8.79
CA LEU A 61 -8.08 12.31 -8.02
C LEU A 61 -6.64 12.78 -7.77
N SER A 62 -6.45 14.10 -7.56
CA SER A 62 -5.14 14.77 -7.46
C SER A 62 -4.05 13.96 -6.73
N ASP A 63 -2.94 13.73 -7.42
CA ASP A 63 -1.80 12.87 -7.05
C ASP A 63 -1.35 12.93 -5.58
N GLY A 64 -1.45 14.10 -4.94
CA GLY A 64 -0.99 14.31 -3.55
C GLY A 64 -1.80 13.54 -2.50
N GLU A 65 -3.14 13.53 -2.57
CA GLU A 65 -3.96 12.92 -1.51
C GLU A 65 -3.91 11.39 -1.55
N HIS A 66 -3.84 10.81 -2.75
CA HIS A 66 -3.75 9.35 -2.92
C HIS A 66 -2.43 8.79 -2.40
N GLN A 67 -1.33 9.52 -2.59
CA GLN A 67 -0.01 9.08 -2.13
C GLN A 67 0.07 9.01 -0.60
N HIS A 68 -0.47 10.02 0.10
CA HIS A 68 -0.53 9.98 1.56
C HIS A 68 -1.38 8.81 2.08
N LYS A 69 -2.49 8.48 1.42
CA LYS A 69 -3.33 7.33 1.76
C LYS A 69 -2.61 6.01 1.51
N ALA A 70 -1.94 5.88 0.37
CA ALA A 70 -1.17 4.69 0.01
C ALA A 70 0.01 4.47 0.98
N ASN A 71 0.71 5.53 1.40
CA ASN A 71 1.81 5.47 2.36
C ASN A 71 1.34 5.00 3.75
N ARG A 72 0.14 5.42 4.17
CA ARG A 72 -0.50 4.96 5.41
C ARG A 72 -0.82 3.47 5.35
N ALA A 73 -1.42 3.01 4.25
CA ALA A 73 -1.70 1.59 4.02
C ALA A 73 -0.40 0.77 4.01
N PHE A 74 0.60 1.21 3.25
CA PHE A 74 1.93 0.60 3.19
C PHE A 74 2.57 0.48 4.57
N SER A 75 2.58 1.54 5.38
CA SER A 75 3.16 1.50 6.73
C SER A 75 2.56 0.41 7.61
N LYS A 76 1.25 0.14 7.47
CA LYS A 76 0.57 -0.95 8.18
C LYS A 76 0.99 -2.31 7.64
N ILE A 77 0.98 -2.47 6.31
CA ILE A 77 1.35 -3.72 5.64
C ILE A 77 2.80 -4.08 5.95
N TYR A 78 3.72 -3.12 5.83
CA TYR A 78 5.13 -3.29 6.14
C TYR A 78 5.36 -3.71 7.60
N LYS A 79 4.75 -3.02 8.57
CA LYS A 79 4.85 -3.39 9.99
C LYS A 79 4.30 -4.79 10.27
N HIS A 80 3.26 -5.22 9.56
CA HIS A 80 2.71 -6.56 9.69
C HIS A 80 3.67 -7.60 9.10
N TYR A 81 4.18 -7.34 7.90
CA TYR A 81 5.10 -8.23 7.21
C TYR A 81 6.39 -8.42 8.02
N VAL A 82 7.01 -7.34 8.52
CA VAL A 82 8.22 -7.44 9.36
C VAL A 82 8.00 -8.30 10.62
N LYS A 83 6.77 -8.35 11.15
CA LYS A 83 6.45 -9.13 12.36
C LYS A 83 6.04 -10.58 12.08
N THR A 84 5.45 -10.84 10.93
CA THR A 84 4.77 -12.13 10.65
C THR A 84 5.34 -12.85 9.44
N ASP A 85 6.20 -12.19 8.66
CA ASP A 85 6.69 -12.61 7.35
C ASP A 85 5.56 -12.90 6.33
N THR A 86 4.38 -12.30 6.55
CA THR A 86 3.21 -12.51 5.70
C THR A 86 2.61 -11.19 5.20
N TYR A 87 2.09 -11.22 3.97
CA TYR A 87 1.36 -10.10 3.40
C TYR A 87 0.01 -9.90 4.10
N LEU A 88 -0.22 -8.69 4.60
CA LEU A 88 -1.47 -8.32 5.24
C LEU A 88 -2.59 -8.27 4.18
N LYS A 89 -3.48 -9.27 4.16
CA LYS A 89 -4.49 -9.42 3.11
C LYS A 89 -5.50 -8.27 3.03
N GLU A 90 -5.86 -7.69 4.16
CA GLU A 90 -6.81 -6.59 4.23
C GLU A 90 -6.56 -5.76 5.49
N GLY A 91 -6.98 -4.50 5.45
CA GLY A 91 -6.95 -3.63 6.61
C GLY A 91 -7.43 -2.24 6.27
N GLY A 92 -7.70 -1.47 7.32
CA GLY A 92 -8.10 -0.08 7.18
C GLY A 92 -7.37 0.82 8.15
N TYR A 93 -7.34 2.12 7.85
CA TYR A 93 -6.94 3.17 8.75
C TYR A 93 -8.14 4.07 9.00
N TYR A 94 -8.54 4.16 10.27
CA TYR A 94 -9.63 5.00 10.75
C TYR A 94 -9.07 5.98 11.79
N ALA A 95 -9.13 7.27 11.54
CA ALA A 95 -8.76 8.31 12.52
C ALA A 95 -9.64 9.54 12.39
#